data_AF-A0A366LN22-F1
#
_entry.id   AF-A0A366LN22-F1
#
_cell.length_a   1.000
_cell.length_b   1.000
_cell.length_c   1.000
_cell.angle_alpha   90.00
_cell.angle_beta   90.00
_cell.angle_gamma   90.00
#
_symmetry.space_group_name_H-M   'P 1'
#
loop_
_entity.id
_entity.type
_entity.pdbx_description
1 polymer ?
#
loop_
_entity_poly.entity_id
_entity_poly.type
_entity_poly.pdbx_seq_one_letter_code
_entity_poly.pdbx_strand_id
1 'polypeptide(L)'
;MRATFRKILTSGAVAAALLLGVLVSPASPAFAINGVACPKDGGDFLYIGNGNGDQHCRANAGTVGMAAHGIYHVQSGDNNATIRYQHRLNSPVNSFYRTTT
;
A
#
# COMPACT_ATOMS: atom_id res chain seq x y z
N MET A 1 -38.39 -27.36 58.85
CA MET A 1 -38.88 -26.47 57.78
C MET A 1 -37.68 -25.97 56.98
N ARG A 2 -37.74 -26.10 55.65
CA ARG A 2 -37.17 -25.21 54.60
C ARG A 2 -35.64 -24.97 54.64
N ALA A 3 -34.86 -25.67 53.80
CA ALA A 3 -34.32 -25.19 52.51
C ALA A 3 -33.55 -23.86 52.65
N THR A 4 -32.25 -23.76 52.36
CA THR A 4 -31.81 -23.60 50.96
C THR A 4 -30.29 -23.82 50.80
N PHE A 5 -29.94 -24.87 50.04
CA PHE A 5 -28.79 -24.84 49.13
C PHE A 5 -28.98 -23.67 48.15
N ARG A 6 -27.88 -22.97 47.81
CA ARG A 6 -27.46 -22.56 46.44
C ARG A 6 -26.78 -21.19 46.41
N LYS A 7 -25.68 -21.15 45.65
CA LYS A 7 -25.00 -19.99 45.02
C LYS A 7 -23.95 -19.25 45.85
N ILE A 8 -22.77 -19.84 45.94
CA ILE A 8 -21.51 -19.07 45.92
C ILE A 8 -20.60 -19.72 44.88
N LEU A 9 -20.96 -19.57 43.61
CA LEU A 9 -20.22 -20.07 42.46
C LEU A 9 -20.73 -19.29 41.24
N THR A 10 -20.32 -18.04 41.09
CA THR A 10 -20.41 -17.26 39.83
C THR A 10 -19.91 -15.84 40.07
N SER A 11 -18.60 -15.67 40.17
CA SER A 11 -17.97 -14.34 40.08
C SER A 11 -16.49 -14.49 39.75
N GLY A 12 -16.20 -15.13 38.62
CA GLY A 12 -14.84 -15.27 38.12
C GLY A 12 -14.68 -15.34 36.60
N ALA A 13 -15.78 -15.30 35.84
CA ALA A 13 -15.76 -15.60 34.40
C ALA A 13 -16.07 -14.39 33.50
N VAL A 14 -15.75 -13.16 33.94
CA VAL A 14 -15.95 -11.94 33.12
C VAL A 14 -14.69 -11.08 33.12
N ALA A 15 -13.54 -11.67 32.82
CA ALA A 15 -12.29 -10.92 32.62
C ALA A 15 -11.41 -11.47 31.49
N ALA A 16 -11.95 -12.34 30.63
CA ALA A 16 -11.17 -12.98 29.55
C ALA A 16 -11.52 -12.50 28.12
N ALA A 17 -12.52 -11.63 27.96
CA ALA A 17 -13.03 -11.25 26.63
C ALA A 17 -12.37 -10.00 26.01
N LEU A 18 -11.47 -9.31 26.70
CA LEU A 18 -10.92 -8.02 26.22
C LEU A 18 -9.61 -8.13 25.42
N LEU A 19 -9.05 -9.32 25.21
CA LEU A 19 -7.75 -9.49 24.54
C LEU A 19 -7.83 -9.76 23.02
N LEU A 20 -9.04 -9.82 22.43
CA LEU A 20 -9.20 -10.12 20.99
C LEU A 20 -9.24 -8.87 20.09
N GLY A 21 -9.07 -7.67 20.66
CA GLY A 21 -8.88 -6.44 19.89
C GLY A 21 -7.45 -6.32 19.37
N VAL A 22 -6.94 -7.33 18.66
CA VAL A 22 -5.70 -7.17 17.88
C VAL A 22 -6.03 -6.12 16.83
N LEU A 23 -5.51 -4.92 17.09
CA LEU A 23 -5.57 -3.75 16.25
C LEU A 23 -5.15 -4.16 14.83
N VAL A 24 -6.14 -4.41 13.96
CA VAL A 24 -5.93 -4.43 12.51
C VAL A 24 -5.69 -2.99 12.12
N SER A 25 -4.51 -2.48 12.47
CA SER A 25 -4.03 -1.21 11.97
C SER A 25 -3.76 -1.46 10.49
N PRO A 26 -4.34 -0.68 9.56
CA PRO A 26 -3.93 -0.78 8.17
C PRO A 26 -2.42 -0.58 8.14
N ALA A 27 -1.69 -1.53 7.53
CA ALA A 27 -0.25 -1.41 7.39
C ALA A 27 0.04 -0.04 6.78
N SER A 28 0.77 0.80 7.51
CA SER A 28 1.18 2.10 6.97
C SER A 28 1.99 1.82 5.71
N PRO A 29 1.72 2.52 4.59
CA PRO A 29 2.45 2.27 3.36
C PRO A 29 3.95 2.41 3.64
N ALA A 30 4.71 1.37 3.32
CA ALA A 30 6.16 1.42 3.49
C ALA A 30 6.70 2.59 2.65
N PHE A 31 7.30 3.58 3.30
CA PHE A 31 7.92 4.74 2.66
C PHE A 31 9.30 4.36 2.11
N ALA A 32 9.34 3.44 1.16
CA ALA A 32 10.48 3.17 0.30
C ALA A 32 10.07 2.05 -0.67
N ILE A 33 9.62 2.40 -1.87
CA ILE A 33 9.63 1.45 -2.98
C ILE A 33 11.05 1.36 -3.53
N ASN A 34 11.58 0.16 -3.73
CA ASN A 34 13.00 -0.02 -4.04
C ASN A 34 13.28 0.34 -5.49
N GLY A 35 14.27 1.20 -5.74
CA GLY A 35 14.81 1.41 -7.07
C GLY A 35 15.63 0.21 -7.53
N VAL A 36 15.32 -0.35 -8.70
CA VAL A 36 16.04 -1.49 -9.28
C VAL A 36 16.52 -1.15 -10.69
N ALA A 37 17.52 -1.88 -11.18
CA ALA A 37 17.95 -1.78 -12.56
C ALA A 37 16.82 -2.26 -13.49
N CYS A 38 16.56 -1.52 -14.57
CA CYS A 38 15.56 -1.92 -15.54
C CYS A 38 16.08 -3.06 -16.42
N PRO A 39 15.37 -4.21 -16.47
CA PRO A 39 15.72 -5.29 -17.38
C PRO A 39 15.51 -4.85 -18.84
N LYS A 40 16.33 -5.40 -19.76
CA LYS A 40 16.28 -5.04 -21.18
C LYS A 40 14.98 -5.45 -21.88
N ASP A 41 14.35 -6.54 -21.44
CA ASP A 41 13.21 -7.16 -22.12
C ASP A 41 11.87 -6.98 -21.38
N GLY A 42 11.78 -5.96 -20.53
CA GLY A 42 10.69 -5.85 -19.56
C GLY A 42 10.84 -6.88 -18.44
N GLY A 43 10.08 -6.73 -17.37
CA GLY A 43 10.18 -7.63 -16.22
C GLY A 43 9.07 -7.43 -15.20
N ASP A 44 9.19 -8.12 -14.07
CA ASP A 44 8.17 -8.19 -13.02
C ASP A 44 8.09 -6.92 -12.16
N PHE A 45 8.77 -5.85 -12.57
CA PHE A 45 8.87 -4.57 -11.86
C PHE A 45 7.96 -3.51 -12.47
N LEU A 46 7.59 -2.52 -11.65
CA LEU A 46 6.98 -1.30 -12.15
C LEU A 46 8.02 -0.50 -12.94
N TYR A 47 7.85 -0.45 -14.25
CA TYR A 47 8.64 0.33 -15.21
C TYR A 47 7.92 1.64 -15.56
N ILE A 48 8.67 2.74 -15.52
CA ILE A 48 8.21 4.07 -15.94
C ILE A 48 9.30 4.66 -16.83
N GLY A 49 8.98 4.90 -18.11
CA GLY A 49 9.92 5.40 -19.11
C GLY A 49 9.46 6.69 -19.77
N ASN A 50 10.43 7.55 -20.10
CA ASN A 50 10.20 8.76 -20.89
C ASN A 50 10.77 8.65 -22.31
N GLY A 51 10.32 9.54 -23.21
CA GLY A 51 10.75 9.54 -24.61
C GLY A 51 12.23 9.91 -24.83
N ASN A 52 12.94 10.31 -23.77
CA ASN A 52 14.33 10.74 -23.82
C ASN A 52 15.31 9.63 -23.41
N GLY A 53 14.81 8.43 -23.07
CA GLY A 53 15.62 7.28 -22.66
C GLY A 53 15.82 7.14 -21.15
N ASP A 54 15.24 8.01 -20.32
CA ASP A 54 15.23 7.81 -18.87
C ASP A 54 14.24 6.71 -18.50
N GLN A 55 14.70 5.81 -17.65
CA GLN A 55 13.93 4.65 -17.20
C GLN A 55 14.00 4.53 -15.69
N HIS A 56 12.86 4.28 -15.07
CA HIS A 56 12.74 4.07 -13.64
C HIS A 56 12.02 2.75 -13.38
N CYS A 57 12.73 1.82 -12.77
CA CYS A 57 12.16 0.56 -12.32
C CYS A 57 12.05 0.51 -10.81
N ARG A 58 10.93 -0.05 -10.33
CA ARG A 58 10.55 -0.08 -8.93
C ARG A 58 10.03 -1.46 -8.54
N ALA A 59 10.44 -1.93 -7.36
CA ALA A 59 10.07 -3.21 -6.80
C ALA A 59 9.49 -3.05 -5.39
N ASN A 60 8.67 -4.02 -4.98
CA ASN A 60 7.99 -4.13 -3.68
C ASN A 60 6.85 -3.12 -3.48
N ALA A 61 6.07 -3.34 -2.42
CA ALA A 61 5.01 -2.43 -2.02
C ALA A 61 5.58 -1.18 -1.32
N GLY A 62 5.05 -0.02 -1.66
CA GLY A 62 5.42 1.24 -1.01
C GLY A 62 4.97 2.46 -1.77
N THR A 63 5.45 3.63 -1.36
CA THR A 63 5.19 4.90 -2.06
C THR A 63 6.47 5.72 -2.17
N VAL A 64 6.70 6.33 -3.32
CA VAL A 64 7.82 7.25 -3.55
C VAL A 64 7.37 8.44 -4.39
N GLY A 65 7.86 9.62 -4.04
CA GLY A 65 7.80 10.79 -4.91
C GLY A 65 9.00 10.79 -5.86
N MET A 66 8.76 10.96 -7.15
CA MET A 66 9.83 11.11 -8.13
C MET A 66 9.50 12.23 -9.12
N ALA A 67 10.53 12.95 -9.55
CA ALA A 67 10.42 13.92 -10.63
C ALA A 67 10.73 13.20 -11.95
N ALA A 68 9.67 12.84 -12.68
CA ALA A 68 9.80 12.24 -14.00
C ALA A 68 8.90 12.98 -14.98
N HIS A 69 9.47 13.41 -16.11
CA HIS A 69 8.80 14.25 -17.09
C HIS A 69 8.74 13.53 -18.44
N GLY A 70 7.70 13.82 -19.22
CA GLY A 70 7.54 13.24 -20.57
C GLY A 70 7.31 11.73 -20.56
N ILE A 71 6.61 11.21 -19.55
CA ILE A 71 6.30 9.78 -19.44
C ILE A 71 5.39 9.37 -20.61
N TYR A 72 5.84 8.39 -21.39
CA TYR A 72 5.08 7.84 -22.51
C TYR A 72 4.77 6.35 -22.33
N HIS A 73 5.55 5.65 -21.50
CA HIS A 73 5.41 4.22 -21.28
C HIS A 73 5.43 3.89 -19.78
N VAL A 74 4.42 3.13 -19.35
CA VAL A 74 4.31 2.61 -17.99
C VAL A 74 3.88 1.15 -18.09
N GLN A 75 4.63 0.28 -17.44
CA GLN A 75 4.34 -1.16 -17.35
C GLN A 75 4.47 -1.58 -15.89
N SER A 76 3.52 -2.37 -15.39
CA SER A 76 3.45 -2.71 -13.97
C SER A 76 4.13 -4.01 -13.56
N GLY A 77 4.32 -4.94 -14.50
CA GLY A 77 4.83 -6.28 -14.18
C GLY A 77 3.93 -6.95 -13.14
N ASP A 78 4.53 -7.52 -12.08
CA ASP A 78 3.84 -8.18 -10.96
C ASP A 78 3.45 -7.20 -9.84
N ASN A 79 3.16 -5.93 -10.18
CA ASN A 79 2.82 -4.89 -9.20
C ASN A 79 1.44 -4.28 -9.45
N ASN A 80 0.67 -4.09 -8.40
CA ASN A 80 -0.49 -3.20 -8.42
C ASN A 80 -0.06 -1.81 -7.93
N ALA A 81 0.07 -0.87 -8.87
CA ALA A 81 0.59 0.47 -8.59
C ALA A 81 -0.46 1.54 -8.88
N THR A 82 -0.52 2.55 -8.01
CA THR A 82 -1.27 3.79 -8.27
C THR A 82 -0.29 4.92 -8.54
N ILE A 83 -0.38 5.51 -9.72
CA ILE A 83 0.49 6.59 -10.18
C ILE A 83 -0.29 7.89 -10.12
N ARG A 84 0.23 8.85 -9.36
CA ARG A 84 -0.27 10.22 -9.28
C ARG A 84 0.61 11.13 -10.12
N TYR A 85 0.04 11.83 -11.09
CA TYR A 85 0.81 12.69 -12.00
C TYR A 85 0.12 14.03 -12.26
N GLN A 86 0.93 15.02 -12.66
CA GLN A 86 0.46 16.32 -13.14
C GLN A 86 0.49 16.32 -14.68
N HIS A 87 -0.64 16.57 -15.31
CA HIS A 87 -0.72 16.57 -16.78
C HIS A 87 -0.16 17.85 -17.41
N ARG A 88 -0.24 19.00 -16.72
CA ARG A 88 0.32 20.28 -17.18
C ARG A 88 1.11 20.97 -16.08
N LEU A 89 2.36 21.27 -16.39
CA LEU A 89 3.21 22.15 -15.58
C LEU A 89 2.63 23.58 -15.70
N ASN A 90 2.38 24.26 -14.57
CA ASN A 90 1.78 25.61 -14.47
C ASN A 90 0.24 25.73 -14.56
N SER A 91 -0.50 24.62 -14.51
CA SER A 91 -1.95 24.64 -14.26
C SER A 91 -2.21 24.41 -12.76
N PRO A 92 -3.38 24.79 -12.18
CA PRO A 92 -3.81 24.27 -10.89
C PRO A 92 -3.58 22.76 -10.83
N VAL A 93 -3.09 22.29 -9.68
CA VAL A 93 -2.56 20.93 -9.48
C VAL A 93 -3.67 19.89 -9.56
N ASN A 94 -4.14 19.62 -10.76
CA ASN A 94 -5.03 18.52 -11.05
C ASN A 94 -4.16 17.25 -11.07
N SER A 95 -4.13 16.58 -9.92
CA SER A 95 -3.47 15.29 -9.78
C SER A 95 -4.37 14.22 -10.37
N PHE A 96 -3.92 13.60 -11.46
CA PHE A 96 -4.60 12.47 -12.05
C PHE A 96 -4.04 11.18 -11.48
N TYR A 97 -4.89 10.17 -11.36
CA TYR A 97 -4.53 8.85 -10.87
C TYR A 97 -4.65 7.84 -12.00
N ARG A 98 -3.67 6.95 -12.11
CA ARG A 98 -3.74 5.76 -12.96
C ARG A 98 -3.37 4.55 -12.12
N THR A 99 -4.24 3.56 -12.08
CA THR A 99 -3.98 2.29 -11.39
C THR A 99 -3.68 1.23 -12.43
N THR A 100 -2.64 0.42 -12.18
CA THR A 100 -2.30 -0.74 -12.98
C THR A 100 -2.85 -2.00 -12.33
N THR A 101 -3.33 -2.94 -13.14
CA THR A 101 -3.82 -4.24 -12.69
C THR A 101 -2.82 -5.33 -13.01
#